data_AF-A0A7W0RVA6-F1
#
_entry.id   AF-A0A7W0RVA6-F1
#
_cell.length_a   1.000
_cell.length_b   1.000
_cell.length_c   1.000
_cell.angle_alpha   90.00
_cell.angle_beta   90.00
_cell.angle_gamma   90.00
#
_symmetry.space_group_name_H-M   'P 1'
#
loop_
_entity.id
_entity.type
_entity.pdbx_description
1 polymer ?
#
loop_
_entity_poly.entity_id
_entity_poly.type
_entity_poly.pdbx_seq_one_letter_code
_entity_poly.pdbx_strand_id
1 'polypeptide(L)' 'MPGPERARLYLVTPPILSLDVFGEVLAGLLDVVEIACVRLALATTSEDELTRAADGLRAV' A
#
# COMPACT_ATOMS: atom_id res chain seq x y z
N MET A 1 15.63 -0.59 -26.91
CA MET A 1 16.15 -0.19 -25.59
C MET A 1 15.29 -0.89 -24.55
N PRO A 2 15.81 -1.84 -23.74
CA PRO A 2 15.05 -2.30 -22.60
C PRO A 2 14.80 -1.09 -21.70
N GLY A 3 13.54 -0.85 -21.33
CA GLY A 3 13.18 0.27 -20.45
C GLY A 3 13.86 0.16 -19.09
N PRO A 4 13.83 1.21 -18.25
CA PRO A 4 14.47 1.20 -16.94
C PRO A 4 14.06 -0.06 -16.18
N GLU A 5 15.03 -0.67 -15.49
CA GLU A 5 14.81 -1.87 -14.68
C GLU A 5 13.78 -1.52 -13.59
N ARG A 6 12.50 -1.82 -13.87
CA ARG A 6 11.39 -1.43 -13.01
C ARG A 6 11.46 -2.21 -11.70
N ALA A 7 11.07 -1.55 -10.61
CA ALA A 7 10.73 -2.20 -9.36
C ALA A 7 9.91 -3.47 -9.64
N ARG A 8 10.30 -4.58 -9.04
CA ARG A 8 9.63 -5.90 -9.19
C ARG A 8 8.89 -6.31 -7.92
N LEU A 9 8.96 -5.48 -6.88
CA LEU A 9 8.41 -5.80 -5.57
C LEU A 9 6.93 -5.41 -5.50
N TYR A 10 6.10 -6.40 -5.18
CA TYR A 10 4.67 -6.23 -4.92
C TYR A 10 4.41 -6.39 -3.43
N LEU A 11 3.89 -5.35 -2.81
CA LEU A 11 3.49 -5.36 -1.41
C LEU A 11 2.00 -5.70 -1.31
N VAL A 12 1.65 -6.58 -0.38
CA VAL A 12 0.26 -6.92 -0.07
C VAL A 12 -0.01 -6.53 1.37
N THR A 13 -1.08 -5.78 1.61
CA THR A 13 -1.43 -5.37 2.98
C THR A 13 -1.97 -6.55 3.79
N PRO A 14 -1.85 -6.50 5.12
CA PRO A 14 -2.61 -7.37 6.00
C PRO A 14 -4.14 -7.23 5.77
N PRO A 15 -4.93 -8.25 6.13
CA PRO A 15 -6.39 -8.22 5.99
C PRO A 15 -7.09 -7.24 6.93
N ILE A 16 -6.46 -6.92 8.06
CA ILE A 16 -6.93 -5.92 9.03
C ILE A 16 -5.74 -5.01 9.30
N LEU A 17 -5.94 -3.70 9.13
CA LEU A 17 -4.90 -2.71 9.36
C LEU A 17 -5.48 -1.48 10.08
N SER A 18 -4.67 -0.86 10.92
CA SER A 18 -4.94 0.46 11.48
C SER A 18 -4.26 1.49 10.59
N LEU A 19 -5.02 2.46 10.07
CA LEU A 19 -4.50 3.43 9.10
C LEU A 19 -3.41 4.33 9.68
N ASP A 20 -3.57 4.76 10.93
CA ASP A 20 -2.59 5.62 11.61
C ASP A 20 -1.22 4.93 11.70
N VAL A 21 -1.20 3.66 12.11
CA VAL A 21 0.04 2.89 12.29
C VAL A 21 0.59 2.39 10.95
N PHE A 22 -0.26 1.82 10.10
CA PHE A 22 0.19 1.22 8.85
C PHE A 22 0.65 2.28 7.84
N GLY A 23 0.05 3.47 7.85
CA GLY A 23 0.47 4.59 7.00
C GLY A 23 1.92 5.01 7.27
N GLU A 24 2.29 5.19 8.54
CA GLU A 24 3.67 5.54 8.93
C GLU A 24 4.67 4.45 8.52
N VAL A 25 4.32 3.17 8.73
CA VAL A 25 5.15 2.04 8.33
C VAL A 25 5.31 1.97 6.82
N LEU A 26 4.23 2.19 6.06
CA LEU A 26 4.26 2.19 4.60
C LEU A 26 5.13 3.33 4.06
N ALA A 27 5.02 4.53 4.63
CA ALA A 27 5.83 5.70 4.25
C ALA A 27 7.33 5.39 4.37
N GLY A 28 7.75 4.93 5.54
CA GLY A 28 9.15 4.58 5.79
C GLY A 28 9.65 3.43 4.90
N LEU A 29 8.78 2.51 4.51
CA LEU A 29 9.12 1.44 3.57
C LEU A 29 9.32 1.97 2.14
N LEU A 30 8.43 2.85 1.67
CA LEU A 30 8.48 3.44 0.32
C LEU A 30 9.68 4.39 0.15
N ASP A 31 10.12 5.03 1.22
CA ASP A 31 11.32 5.89 1.21
C ASP A 31 12.62 5.10 0.98
N VAL A 32 12.64 3.81 1.34
CA VAL A 32 13.86 2.98 1.35
C VAL A 32 13.83 1.88 0.29
N VAL A 33 12.64 1.43 -0.10
CA VAL A 33 12.45 0.29 -0.99
C VAL A 33 11.61 0.69 -2.20
N GLU A 34 12.16 0.47 -3.39
CA GLU A 34 11.40 0.66 -4.62
C GLU A 34 10.31 -0.42 -4.77
N ILE A 35 9.06 -0.01 -4.51
CA ILE A 35 7.87 -0.86 -4.65
C ILE A 35 7.16 -0.53 -5.95
N ALA A 36 6.80 -1.56 -6.71
CA ALA A 36 6.10 -1.40 -7.97
C ALA A 36 4.59 -1.18 -7.76
N CYS A 37 4.03 -1.82 -6.72
CA CYS A 37 2.60 -1.82 -6.46
C CYS A 37 2.32 -2.22 -5.01
N VAL A 38 1.35 -1.54 -4.40
CA VAL A 38 0.74 -1.92 -3.13
C VAL A 38 -0.68 -2.40 -3.40
N ARG A 39 -1.01 -3.61 -2.96
CA ARG A 39 -2.34 -4.21 -3.11
C ARG A 39 -3.04 -4.28 -1.76
N LEU A 40 -4.19 -3.61 -1.67
CA LEU A 40 -5.08 -3.70 -0.51
C LEU A 40 -5.81 -5.05 -0.53
N ALA A 41 -5.59 -5.87 0.49
CA ALA A 41 -6.18 -7.20 0.64
C ALA A 41 -7.03 -7.30 1.91
N LEU A 42 -7.90 -6.31 2.13
CA LEU A 42 -8.70 -6.19 3.36
C LEU A 42 -9.74 -7.30 3.46
N ALA A 43 -9.97 -7.81 4.67
CA ALA A 43 -11.01 -8.79 4.99
C ALA A 43 -12.36 -8.09 5.29
N THR A 44 -12.71 -7.11 4.46
CA THR A 44 -13.98 -6.38 4.54
C THR A 44 -14.55 -6.20 3.14
N THR A 45 -15.88 -6.20 3.04
CA THR A 45 -16.62 -5.86 1.81
C THR A 45 -17.35 -4.52 1.96
N SER A 46 -17.12 -3.81 3.07
CA SER A 46 -17.68 -2.48 3.29
C SER A 46 -16.99 -1.47 2.37
N GLU A 47 -17.75 -0.89 1.44
CA GLU A 47 -17.25 0.12 0.50
C GLU A 47 -16.66 1.34 1.24
N ASP A 48 -17.28 1.71 2.36
CA ASP A 48 -16.83 2.81 3.22
C ASP A 48 -15.46 2.54 3.83
N GLU A 49 -15.22 1.33 4.33
CA GLU A 49 -13.93 0.95 4.90
C GLU A 49 -12.85 0.82 3.83
N LEU A 50 -13.20 0.24 2.68
CA LEU A 50 -12.30 0.11 1.53
C LEU A 50 -11.88 1.48 1.00
N THR A 51 -12.83 2.40 0.83
CA THR A 51 -12.58 3.76 0.35
C THR A 51 -11.72 4.54 1.34
N ARG A 52 -12.08 4.51 2.64
CA ARG A 52 -11.27 5.17 3.67
C ARG A 52 -9.84 4.65 3.71
N ALA A 53 -9.64 3.34 3.61
CA ALA A 53 -8.31 2.76 3.62
C ALA A 53 -7.52 3.10 2.36
N ALA A 54 -8.16 3.07 1.19
CA ALA A 54 -7.54 3.46 -0.07
C ALA A 54 -7.13 4.94 -0.07
N ASP A 55 -8.03 5.83 0.36
CA ASP A 55 -7.75 7.27 0.41
C ASP A 55 -6.68 7.60 1.47
N GLY A 56 -6.73 6.96 2.63
CA GLY A 56 -5.73 7.15 3.69
C GLY A 56 -4.33 6.73 3.27
N LEU A 57 -4.20 5.65 2.51
CA LEU A 57 -2.90 5.15 2.04
C LEU A 57 -2.44 5.76 0.72
N ARG A 58 -3.30 6.49 0.00
CA ARG A 58 -2.96 7.15 -1.25
C ARG A 58 -2.03 8.36 -1.07
N ALA A 59 -2.13 9.03 0.08
CA ALA A 59 -1.33 10.23 0.38
C ALA A 59 0.07 9.91 0.94
N VAL A 60 0.35 8.63 1.15
CA VAL A 60 1.64 8.09 1.59
C VAL A 60 2.59 8.01 0.39
#